data_AF-A0A7C3Z4D9-F1
#
_entry.id   AF-A0A7C3Z4D9-F1
#
_cell.length_a   1.000
_cell.length_b   1.000
_cell.length_c   1.000
_cell.angle_alpha   90.00
_cell.angle_beta   90.00
_cell.angle_gamma   90.00
#
_symmetry.space_group_name_H-M   'P 1'
#
loop_
_entity.id
_entity.type
_entity.pdbx_description
1 polymer ?
#
loop_
_entity_poly.entity_id
_entity_poly.type
_entity_poly.pdbx_seq_one_letter_code
_entity_poly.pdbx_strand_id
1 'polypeptide(L)'
;MHNAKWQLDFIKQGQKMYAGIGKREITPQGPVWMDGMIRSHKSEGVHDPIFTRALLIGNTEDPRDGFAIVSADVCALKTEHANSIRAQVSAATGISVERVVIAATHNHSGPAAIGFYNPAEAGYVEFLSGRIVEAVVQAVDRFQRAVLLRGEAEERTVSHYRRLLADDGHVVMNWESFPAERIIKVLGEIDPRIRVLGFRDANHGKSLFAVFFHHAGHPNIMSGDNYLISADYPGASIRRIEEKTGSTAMFI
;
A
#
# COMPACT_ATOMS: atom_id res chain seq x y z
N MET A 1 -0.80 25.84 3.30
CA MET A 1 0.53 25.37 2.86
C MET A 1 1.34 25.03 4.11
N HIS A 2 1.33 23.77 4.55
CA HIS A 2 2.17 23.35 5.66
C HIS A 2 3.61 23.18 5.16
N ASN A 3 4.54 23.88 5.80
CA ASN A 3 5.97 23.79 5.54
C ASN A 3 6.48 22.40 5.96
N ALA A 4 6.47 21.44 5.04
CA ALA A 4 7.12 20.15 5.25
C ALA A 4 8.62 20.39 5.47
N LYS A 5 9.09 20.16 6.70
CA LYS A 5 10.52 20.16 7.01
C LYS A 5 11.10 18.85 6.51
N TRP A 6 11.76 18.89 5.34
CA TRP A 6 12.58 17.78 4.89
C TRP A 6 13.83 17.71 5.78
N GLN A 7 13.86 16.77 6.73
CA GLN A 7 15.10 16.40 7.40
C GLN A 7 15.90 15.49 6.47
N LEU A 8 16.95 16.05 5.86
CA LEU A 8 18.01 15.28 5.24
C LEU A 8 18.84 14.62 6.35
N ASP A 9 18.29 13.60 6.99
CA ASP A 9 19.08 12.73 7.85
C ASP A 9 19.97 11.90 6.94
N PHE A 10 21.19 12.38 6.73
CA PHE A 10 22.20 11.72 5.92
C PHE A 10 22.43 10.30 6.47
N ILE A 11 22.33 9.31 5.59
CA ILE A 11 23.20 8.14 5.67
C ILE A 11 24.62 8.70 5.82
N LYS A 12 25.31 8.36 6.93
CA LYS A 12 26.71 8.78 7.16
C LYS A 12 27.51 8.57 5.86
N GLN A 13 28.27 9.58 5.44
CA GLN A 13 29.19 9.44 4.30
C GLN A 13 29.95 8.11 4.41
N GLY A 14 29.76 7.22 3.43
CA GLY A 14 30.42 5.92 3.35
C GLY A 14 29.52 4.68 3.48
N GLN A 15 28.27 4.78 3.93
CA GLN A 15 27.36 3.64 3.91
C GLN A 15 26.81 3.40 2.48
N LYS A 16 27.05 2.21 1.95
CA LYS A 16 26.50 1.79 0.65
C LYS A 16 25.01 1.49 0.83
N MET A 17 24.19 2.07 -0.04
CA MET A 17 22.75 1.83 -0.11
C MET A 17 22.40 1.48 -1.56
N TYR A 18 21.59 0.45 -1.72
CA TYR A 18 21.08 0.00 -2.99
C TYR A 18 19.57 -0.13 -2.89
N ALA A 19 18.87 0.18 -3.97
CA ALA A 19 17.45 0.00 -4.05
C ALA A 19 16.99 -0.32 -5.47
N GLY A 20 15.85 -1.00 -5.57
CA GLY A 20 15.18 -1.31 -6.82
C GLY A 20 13.67 -1.24 -6.63
N ILE A 21 12.95 -0.87 -7.70
CA ILE A 21 11.49 -0.69 -7.66
C ILE A 21 10.82 -1.42 -8.82
N GLY A 22 9.85 -2.26 -8.48
CA GLY A 22 9.00 -2.95 -9.44
C GLY A 22 7.53 -2.58 -9.27
N LYS A 23 6.78 -2.60 -10.38
CA LYS A 23 5.34 -2.31 -10.44
C LYS A 23 4.70 -3.24 -11.46
N ARG A 24 3.61 -3.90 -11.06
CA ARG A 24 2.79 -4.74 -11.94
C ARG A 24 1.34 -4.39 -11.74
N GLU A 25 0.61 -4.30 -12.85
CA GLU A 25 -0.83 -4.15 -12.82
C GLU A 25 -1.48 -5.45 -12.37
N ILE A 26 -2.46 -5.33 -11.48
CA ILE A 26 -3.22 -6.45 -10.94
C ILE A 26 -4.73 -6.27 -11.18
N THR A 27 -5.14 -5.38 -12.09
CA THR A 27 -6.56 -5.20 -12.44
C THR A 27 -7.16 -6.51 -12.96
N PRO A 28 -8.31 -6.97 -12.41
CA PRO A 28 -8.96 -8.19 -12.90
C PRO A 28 -9.47 -8.02 -14.33
N GLN A 29 -9.42 -9.08 -15.14
CA GLN A 29 -9.87 -9.05 -16.54
C GLN A 29 -11.40 -9.14 -16.72
N GLY A 30 -12.14 -9.40 -15.64
CA GLY A 30 -13.59 -9.52 -15.67
C GLY A 30 -14.20 -9.35 -14.28
N PRO A 31 -15.54 -9.51 -14.16
CA PRO A 31 -16.25 -9.36 -12.90
C PRO A 31 -15.73 -10.29 -11.81
N VAL A 32 -15.45 -9.72 -10.64
CA VAL A 32 -14.97 -10.44 -9.45
C VAL A 32 -15.74 -9.97 -8.22
N TRP A 33 -15.88 -10.84 -7.21
CA TRP A 33 -16.28 -10.38 -5.89
C TRP A 33 -15.24 -9.41 -5.34
N MET A 34 -15.69 -8.37 -4.63
CA MET A 34 -14.84 -7.38 -3.95
C MET A 34 -14.77 -7.68 -2.45
N ASP A 35 -13.75 -7.19 -1.73
CA ASP A 35 -13.59 -7.45 -0.29
C ASP A 35 -13.78 -6.21 0.61
N GLY A 36 -13.82 -6.43 1.93
CA GLY A 36 -13.84 -5.37 2.94
C GLY A 36 -15.24 -4.87 3.34
N MET A 37 -16.26 -5.13 2.53
CA MET A 37 -17.67 -4.89 2.84
C MET A 37 -18.56 -5.98 2.25
N ILE A 38 -19.78 -6.15 2.75
CA ILE A 38 -20.78 -7.04 2.15
C ILE A 38 -21.16 -6.51 0.77
N ARG A 39 -21.21 -7.37 -0.25
CA ARG A 39 -21.62 -7.05 -1.63
C ARG A 39 -22.78 -7.95 -2.04
N SER A 40 -23.70 -7.44 -2.86
CA SER A 40 -24.81 -8.26 -3.37
C SER A 40 -24.46 -9.00 -4.67
N HIS A 41 -23.42 -8.56 -5.37
CA HIS A 41 -22.94 -9.14 -6.64
C HIS A 41 -21.47 -8.77 -6.91
N LYS A 42 -20.92 -9.30 -8.00
CA LYS A 42 -19.55 -9.03 -8.47
C LYS A 42 -19.41 -7.60 -8.99
N SER A 43 -18.17 -7.13 -9.10
CA SER A 43 -17.80 -5.84 -9.67
C SER A 43 -18.38 -5.64 -11.08
N GLU A 44 -18.82 -4.42 -11.37
CA GLU A 44 -19.44 -4.02 -12.64
C GLU A 44 -18.45 -3.34 -13.59
N GLY A 45 -17.27 -2.96 -13.10
CA GLY A 45 -16.24 -2.32 -13.91
C GLY A 45 -15.00 -1.93 -13.13
N VAL A 46 -14.18 -1.08 -13.74
CA VAL A 46 -12.94 -0.54 -13.18
C VAL A 46 -13.02 0.98 -13.21
N HIS A 47 -12.92 1.62 -12.05
CA HIS A 47 -12.82 3.08 -11.96
C HIS A 47 -11.38 3.52 -12.22
N ASP A 48 -10.41 2.87 -11.57
CA ASP A 48 -8.98 3.10 -11.81
C ASP A 48 -8.18 1.79 -11.62
N PRO A 49 -7.09 1.61 -12.39
CA PRO A 49 -6.30 0.39 -12.33
C PRO A 49 -5.61 0.23 -10.97
N ILE A 50 -5.49 -1.03 -10.55
CA ILE A 50 -4.87 -1.42 -9.28
C ILE A 50 -3.53 -2.10 -9.54
N PHE A 51 -2.58 -1.97 -8.61
CA PHE A 51 -1.21 -2.45 -8.82
C PHE A 51 -0.65 -3.17 -7.58
N THR A 52 0.34 -4.01 -7.83
CA THR A 52 1.32 -4.39 -6.81
C THR A 52 2.66 -3.71 -7.09
N ARG A 53 3.35 -3.33 -6.03
CA ARG A 53 4.63 -2.61 -6.07
C ARG A 53 5.60 -3.27 -5.10
N ALA A 54 6.84 -3.42 -5.53
CA ALA A 54 7.90 -4.04 -4.75
C ALA A 54 9.10 -3.11 -4.64
N LEU A 55 9.43 -2.70 -3.42
CA LEU A 55 10.64 -1.97 -3.10
C LEU A 55 11.67 -2.95 -2.52
N LEU A 56 12.80 -3.12 -3.21
CA LEU A 56 13.96 -3.86 -2.71
C LEU A 56 14.97 -2.86 -2.17
N ILE A 57 15.46 -3.06 -0.95
CA ILE A 57 16.52 -2.24 -0.34
C ILE A 57 17.64 -3.11 0.19
N GLY A 58 18.89 -2.66 0.09
CA GLY A 58 20.05 -3.40 0.59
C GLY A 58 21.25 -2.51 0.86
N ASN A 59 22.22 -3.04 1.60
CA ASN A 59 23.50 -2.40 1.91
C ASN A 59 24.69 -3.05 1.17
N THR A 60 24.43 -4.09 0.38
CA THR A 60 25.38 -4.71 -0.55
C THR A 60 24.84 -4.59 -1.98
N GLU A 61 25.71 -4.80 -2.96
CA GLU A 61 25.31 -4.77 -4.38
C GLU A 61 24.57 -6.04 -4.84
N ASP A 62 24.61 -7.10 -4.02
CA ASP A 62 23.89 -8.34 -4.31
C ASP A 62 22.42 -8.21 -3.87
N PRO A 63 21.46 -8.23 -4.81
CA PRO A 63 20.04 -8.11 -4.47
C PRO A 63 19.54 -9.24 -3.55
N ARG A 64 20.22 -10.39 -3.49
CA ARG A 64 19.85 -11.53 -2.62
C ARG A 64 19.99 -11.22 -1.14
N ASP A 65 20.86 -10.28 -0.79
CA ASP A 65 21.05 -9.77 0.57
C ASP A 65 20.07 -8.64 0.93
N GLY A 66 19.19 -8.26 0.01
CA GLY A 66 18.22 -7.19 0.20
C GLY A 66 16.99 -7.61 1.03
N PHE A 67 16.20 -6.61 1.42
CA PHE A 67 14.85 -6.77 1.98
C PHE A 67 13.82 -6.27 0.97
N ALA A 68 12.89 -7.13 0.59
CA ALA A 68 11.80 -6.81 -0.32
C ALA A 68 10.55 -6.44 0.49
N ILE A 69 10.00 -5.27 0.22
CA ILE A 69 8.72 -4.81 0.76
C ILE A 69 7.75 -4.72 -0.41
N VAL A 70 6.68 -5.50 -0.34
CA VAL A 70 5.63 -5.55 -1.35
C VAL A 70 4.37 -4.89 -0.78
N SER A 71 3.68 -4.12 -1.61
CA SER A 71 2.35 -3.59 -1.33
C SER A 71 1.46 -3.96 -2.50
N ALA A 72 0.28 -4.50 -2.21
CA ALA A 72 -0.72 -4.85 -3.20
C ALA A 72 -2.02 -4.10 -2.92
N ASP A 73 -2.61 -3.55 -3.97
CA ASP A 73 -3.91 -2.87 -3.93
C ASP A 73 -5.06 -3.88 -3.76
N VAL A 74 -5.12 -4.51 -2.59
CA VAL A 74 -6.20 -5.42 -2.12
C VAL A 74 -6.55 -5.13 -0.66
N CYS A 75 -7.65 -5.70 -0.16
CA CYS A 75 -8.06 -5.56 1.24
C CYS A 75 -7.12 -6.31 2.20
N ALA A 76 -6.89 -7.60 1.97
CA ALA A 76 -5.99 -8.42 2.77
C ALA A 76 -5.62 -9.69 2.02
N LEU A 77 -4.62 -10.41 2.54
CA LEU A 77 -4.19 -11.72 2.07
C LEU A 77 -4.17 -12.70 3.23
N LYS A 78 -4.54 -13.96 2.94
CA LYS A 78 -4.38 -15.05 3.90
C LYS A 78 -2.91 -15.37 4.13
N THR A 79 -2.57 -15.85 5.32
CA THR A 79 -1.22 -16.27 5.69
C THR A 79 -0.68 -17.35 4.75
N GLU A 80 -1.49 -18.32 4.35
CA GLU A 80 -1.10 -19.37 3.40
C GLU A 80 -0.68 -18.80 2.03
N HIS A 81 -1.44 -17.84 1.50
CA HIS A 81 -1.12 -17.17 0.23
C HIS A 81 0.17 -16.36 0.38
N ALA A 82 0.31 -15.57 1.45
CA ALA A 82 1.52 -14.80 1.70
C ALA A 82 2.77 -15.70 1.82
N ASN A 83 2.67 -16.83 2.50
CA ASN A 83 3.78 -17.78 2.63
C ASN A 83 4.14 -18.45 1.29
N SER A 84 3.13 -18.85 0.50
CA SER A 84 3.36 -19.37 -0.85
C SER A 84 4.04 -18.34 -1.75
N ILE A 85 3.58 -17.09 -1.73
CA ILE A 85 4.18 -16.00 -2.51
C ILE A 85 5.64 -15.76 -2.08
N ARG A 86 5.94 -15.74 -0.77
CA ARG A 86 7.33 -15.62 -0.29
C ARG A 86 8.22 -16.74 -0.83
N ALA A 87 7.73 -17.99 -0.80
CA ALA A 87 8.47 -19.12 -1.33
C ALA A 87 8.72 -18.99 -2.85
N GLN A 88 7.73 -18.54 -3.62
CA GLN A 88 7.88 -18.28 -5.05
C GLN A 88 8.85 -17.14 -5.35
N VAL A 89 8.79 -16.04 -4.59
CA VAL A 89 9.77 -14.94 -4.67
C VAL A 89 11.18 -15.47 -4.38
N SER A 90 11.33 -16.29 -3.35
CA SER A 90 12.63 -16.87 -2.99
C SER A 90 13.19 -17.76 -4.10
N ALA A 91 12.36 -18.63 -4.66
CA ALA A 91 12.75 -19.47 -5.79
C ALA A 91 13.14 -18.66 -7.05
N ALA A 92 12.45 -17.55 -7.31
CA ALA A 92 12.69 -16.73 -8.51
C ALA A 92 13.90 -15.77 -8.38
N THR A 93 14.25 -15.36 -7.16
CA THR A 93 15.22 -14.25 -6.94
C THR A 93 16.41 -14.63 -6.09
N GLY A 94 16.34 -15.72 -5.32
CA GLY A 94 17.32 -16.09 -4.30
C GLY A 94 17.22 -15.27 -3.00
N ILE A 95 16.29 -14.33 -2.88
CA ILE A 95 16.04 -13.60 -1.63
C ILE A 95 15.40 -14.56 -0.62
N SER A 96 15.90 -14.60 0.61
CA SER A 96 15.34 -15.45 1.68
C SER A 96 13.91 -15.05 2.02
N VAL A 97 13.03 -16.02 2.33
CA VAL A 97 11.61 -15.76 2.63
C VAL A 97 11.41 -14.80 3.82
N GLU A 98 12.34 -14.80 4.78
CA GLU A 98 12.34 -13.94 5.97
C GLU A 98 12.63 -12.46 5.63
N ARG A 99 13.18 -12.21 4.44
CA ARG A 99 13.50 -10.87 3.94
C ARG A 99 12.40 -10.30 3.04
N VAL A 100 11.26 -10.98 2.93
CA VAL A 100 10.12 -10.58 2.08
C VAL A 100 8.91 -10.24 2.95
N VAL A 101 8.56 -8.95 2.97
CA VAL A 101 7.32 -8.44 3.60
C VAL A 101 6.28 -8.22 2.50
N ILE A 102 5.06 -8.70 2.72
CA ILE A 102 3.92 -8.49 1.82
C ILE A 102 2.84 -7.79 2.63
N ALA A 103 2.47 -6.60 2.18
CA ALA A 103 1.41 -5.78 2.74
C ALA A 103 0.28 -5.61 1.71
N ALA A 104 -0.93 -5.40 2.23
CA ALA A 104 -2.08 -4.98 1.46
C ALA A 104 -2.34 -3.50 1.79
N THR A 105 -2.76 -2.70 0.81
CA THR A 105 -3.15 -1.31 1.10
C THR A 105 -4.42 -1.22 1.93
N HIS A 106 -5.16 -2.33 2.06
CA HIS A 106 -6.41 -2.42 2.79
C HIS A 106 -7.58 -1.68 2.13
N ASN A 107 -7.55 -1.55 0.80
CA ASN A 107 -8.69 -0.98 0.09
C ASN A 107 -9.89 -1.93 0.05
N HIS A 108 -11.09 -1.38 0.21
CA HIS A 108 -12.36 -2.11 0.17
C HIS A 108 -12.96 -2.18 -1.24
N SER A 109 -12.21 -1.74 -2.26
CA SER A 109 -12.65 -1.69 -3.66
C SER A 109 -11.83 -2.57 -4.59
N GLY A 110 -11.09 -3.53 -4.03
CA GLY A 110 -10.30 -4.50 -4.75
C GLY A 110 -10.94 -5.89 -4.73
N PRO A 111 -10.42 -6.84 -5.52
CA PRO A 111 -10.96 -8.19 -5.56
C PRO A 111 -10.86 -8.92 -4.22
N ALA A 112 -11.78 -9.85 -3.98
CA ALA A 112 -11.91 -10.66 -2.77
C ALA A 112 -10.77 -11.69 -2.63
N ALA A 113 -9.57 -11.21 -2.31
CA ALA A 113 -8.37 -12.03 -2.17
C ALA A 113 -8.33 -12.85 -0.87
N ILE A 114 -9.07 -12.43 0.16
CA ILE A 114 -9.24 -13.19 1.42
C ILE A 114 -10.65 -13.76 1.55
N GLY A 115 -11.66 -13.03 1.08
CA GLY A 115 -13.07 -13.44 1.12
C GLY A 115 -13.68 -13.34 2.52
N PHE A 116 -13.54 -12.20 3.20
CA PHE A 116 -14.07 -12.03 4.56
C PHE A 116 -15.59 -12.03 4.61
N TYR A 117 -16.21 -11.23 3.74
CA TYR A 117 -17.67 -11.03 3.69
C TYR A 117 -18.32 -11.58 2.43
N ASN A 118 -17.52 -11.85 1.40
CA ASN A 118 -17.97 -12.31 0.08
C ASN A 118 -17.11 -13.52 -0.35
N PRO A 119 -17.56 -14.31 -1.33
CA PRO A 119 -16.77 -15.43 -1.85
C PRO A 119 -15.37 -15.01 -2.30
N ALA A 120 -14.35 -15.76 -1.88
CA ALA A 120 -12.98 -15.53 -2.30
C ALA A 120 -12.78 -15.84 -3.80
N GLU A 121 -11.98 -15.03 -4.47
CA GLU A 121 -11.67 -15.17 -5.89
C GLU A 121 -10.33 -15.91 -6.07
N ALA A 122 -10.36 -17.24 -5.93
CA ALA A 122 -9.15 -18.07 -5.94
C ALA A 122 -8.29 -17.91 -7.21
N GLY A 123 -8.94 -17.85 -8.39
CA GLY A 123 -8.23 -17.62 -9.65
C GLY A 123 -7.56 -16.24 -9.72
N TYR A 124 -8.18 -15.23 -9.10
CA TYR A 124 -7.54 -13.91 -8.97
C TYR A 124 -6.35 -13.94 -8.01
N VAL A 125 -6.42 -14.70 -6.91
CA VAL A 125 -5.30 -14.84 -5.96
C VAL A 125 -4.08 -15.48 -6.63
N GLU A 126 -4.27 -16.48 -7.50
CA GLU A 126 -3.18 -17.08 -8.26
C GLU A 126 -2.54 -16.05 -9.22
N PHE A 127 -3.36 -15.31 -9.97
CA PHE A 127 -2.90 -14.21 -10.81
C PHE A 127 -2.13 -13.15 -10.02
N LEU A 128 -2.68 -12.70 -8.89
CA LEU A 128 -2.04 -11.74 -7.99
C LEU A 128 -0.69 -12.25 -7.48
N SER A 129 -0.60 -13.53 -7.11
CA SER A 129 0.63 -14.14 -6.63
C SER A 129 1.73 -14.06 -7.69
N GLY A 130 1.43 -14.42 -8.93
CA GLY A 130 2.37 -14.30 -10.06
C GLY A 130 2.81 -12.85 -10.29
N ARG A 131 1.87 -11.89 -10.25
CA ARG A 131 2.19 -10.46 -10.42
C ARG A 131 3.06 -9.89 -9.29
N ILE A 132 2.88 -10.36 -8.06
CA ILE A 132 3.76 -9.98 -6.94
C ILE A 132 5.19 -10.50 -7.20
N VAL A 133 5.34 -11.76 -7.59
CA VAL A 133 6.66 -12.33 -7.92
C VAL A 133 7.32 -11.53 -9.05
N GLU A 134 6.60 -11.25 -10.13
CA GLU A 134 7.09 -10.43 -11.25
C GLU A 134 7.51 -9.01 -10.81
N ALA A 135 6.79 -8.39 -9.87
CA ALA A 135 7.16 -7.07 -9.35
C ALA A 135 8.47 -7.14 -8.55
N VAL A 136 8.68 -8.18 -7.74
CA VAL A 136 9.93 -8.36 -7.00
C VAL A 136 11.09 -8.66 -7.97
N VAL A 137 10.88 -9.51 -8.96
CA VAL A 137 11.89 -9.76 -10.03
C VAL A 137 12.26 -8.46 -10.73
N GLN A 138 11.29 -7.62 -11.09
CA GLN A 138 11.58 -6.32 -11.68
C GLN A 138 12.36 -5.40 -10.73
N ALA A 139 12.10 -5.46 -9.42
CA ALA A 139 12.86 -4.69 -8.44
C ALA A 139 14.32 -5.18 -8.36
N VAL A 140 14.55 -6.49 -8.47
CA VAL A 140 15.89 -7.10 -8.59
C VAL A 140 16.60 -6.61 -9.86
N ASP A 141 15.95 -6.65 -11.02
CA ASP A 141 16.52 -6.22 -12.31
C ASP A 141 16.92 -4.73 -12.32
N ARG A 142 16.24 -3.93 -11.49
CA ARG A 142 16.46 -2.47 -11.37
C ARG A 142 17.24 -2.09 -10.12
N PHE A 143 17.80 -3.07 -9.42
CA PHE A 143 18.55 -2.86 -8.20
C PHE A 143 19.84 -2.11 -8.50
N GLN A 144 19.98 -0.92 -7.92
CA GLN A 144 21.06 0.01 -8.24
C GLN A 144 21.50 0.78 -7.00
N ARG A 145 22.69 1.37 -7.06
CA ARG A 145 23.20 2.20 -5.98
C ARG A 145 22.31 3.44 -5.82
N ALA A 146 21.84 3.68 -4.61
CA ALA A 146 20.83 4.69 -4.32
C ALA A 146 21.24 5.62 -3.18
N VAL A 147 20.64 6.81 -3.17
CA VAL A 147 20.61 7.72 -2.02
C VAL A 147 19.21 7.67 -1.43
N LEU A 148 19.12 7.30 -0.14
CA LEU A 148 17.89 7.34 0.63
C LEU A 148 17.67 8.74 1.22
N LEU A 149 16.44 9.20 1.12
CA LEU A 149 15.94 10.45 1.70
C LEU A 149 14.78 10.10 2.62
N ARG A 150 14.66 10.83 3.73
CA ARG A 150 13.55 10.70 4.68
C ARG A 150 12.79 12.02 4.75
N GLY A 151 11.47 11.94 4.91
CA GLY A 151 10.62 13.07 5.20
C GLY A 151 9.49 12.68 6.15
N GLU A 152 8.96 13.67 6.86
CA GLU A 152 7.76 13.54 7.68
C GLU A 152 6.87 14.77 7.48
N ALA A 153 5.56 14.56 7.52
CA ALA A 153 4.55 15.60 7.48
C ALA A 153 3.34 15.19 8.34
N GLU A 154 2.38 16.10 8.50
CA GLU A 154 1.09 15.81 9.13
C GLU A 154 -0.05 16.02 8.14
N GLU A 155 -1.00 15.11 8.16
CA GLU A 155 -2.30 15.17 7.48
C GLU A 155 -3.37 14.90 8.54
N ARG A 156 -4.34 15.81 8.66
CA ARG A 156 -5.38 15.78 9.71
C ARG A 156 -6.81 15.79 9.17
N THR A 157 -6.99 15.72 7.86
CA THR A 157 -8.25 15.92 7.16
C THR A 157 -8.81 14.67 6.50
N VAL A 158 -8.00 13.62 6.31
CA VAL A 158 -8.41 12.37 5.66
C VAL A 158 -8.88 11.33 6.68
N SER A 159 -8.14 11.18 7.78
CA SER A 159 -8.42 10.17 8.80
C SER A 159 -9.30 10.72 9.92
N HIS A 160 -10.25 9.90 10.37
CA HIS A 160 -11.12 10.19 11.51
C HIS A 160 -11.23 8.99 12.45
N TYR A 161 -11.24 9.24 13.76
CA TYR A 161 -11.47 8.19 14.73
C TYR A 161 -12.95 7.79 14.72
N ARG A 162 -13.22 6.55 14.29
CA ARG A 162 -14.59 6.13 13.95
C ARG A 162 -15.50 5.78 15.12
N ARG A 163 -14.98 5.66 16.34
CA ARG A 163 -15.79 5.28 17.52
C ARG A 163 -16.14 6.50 18.36
N LEU A 164 -17.43 6.68 18.58
CA LEU A 164 -18.03 7.80 19.30
C LEU A 164 -18.80 7.27 20.52
N LEU A 165 -18.69 7.95 21.67
CA LEU A 165 -19.46 7.62 22.87
C LEU A 165 -20.73 8.47 22.92
N ALA A 166 -21.86 7.82 23.12
CA ALA A 166 -23.16 8.45 23.35
C ALA A 166 -23.44 8.70 24.85
N ASP A 167 -24.38 9.60 25.13
CA ASP A 167 -24.84 9.96 26.48
C ASP A 167 -25.48 8.81 27.28
N ASP A 168 -25.95 7.77 26.61
CA ASP A 168 -26.53 6.55 27.20
C ASP A 168 -25.51 5.41 27.34
N GLY A 169 -24.23 5.67 27.05
CA GLY A 169 -23.14 4.71 27.17
C GLY A 169 -22.88 3.85 25.93
N HIS A 170 -23.68 3.96 24.86
CA HIS A 170 -23.39 3.24 23.62
C HIS A 170 -22.11 3.75 22.93
N VAL A 171 -21.40 2.83 22.27
CA VAL A 171 -20.35 3.17 21.31
C VAL A 171 -20.90 3.02 19.91
N VAL A 172 -20.96 4.12 19.18
CA VAL A 172 -21.49 4.16 17.81
C VAL A 172 -20.37 4.46 16.82
N MET A 173 -20.50 3.94 15.60
CA MET A 173 -19.55 4.26 14.54
C MET A 173 -19.94 5.57 13.85
N ASN A 174 -18.96 6.36 13.38
CA ASN A 174 -19.22 7.67 12.76
C ASN A 174 -19.95 7.61 11.40
N TRP A 175 -20.19 6.43 10.85
CA TRP A 175 -21.03 6.22 9.65
C TRP A 175 -22.43 5.70 9.98
N GLU A 176 -22.71 5.37 11.25
CA GLU A 176 -24.04 4.92 11.65
C GLU A 176 -25.00 6.12 11.75
N SER A 177 -26.26 5.88 11.42
CA SER A 177 -27.31 6.89 11.64
C SER A 177 -27.63 6.95 13.14
N PHE A 178 -27.05 7.92 13.84
CA PHE A 178 -27.27 8.16 15.27
C PHE A 178 -27.41 9.67 15.53
N PRO A 179 -28.28 10.12 16.47
CA PRO A 179 -28.44 11.55 16.78
C PRO A 179 -27.14 12.19 17.23
N ALA A 180 -26.63 13.17 16.46
CA ALA A 180 -25.32 13.77 16.69
C ALA A 180 -25.26 14.53 18.03
N GLU A 181 -26.37 15.10 18.46
CA GLU A 181 -26.54 15.81 19.73
C GLU A 181 -26.38 14.90 20.96
N ARG A 182 -26.50 13.58 20.78
CA ARG A 182 -26.29 12.58 21.84
C ARG A 182 -24.85 12.10 21.93
N ILE A 183 -23.99 12.48 20.98
CA ILE A 183 -22.57 12.14 21.01
C ILE A 183 -21.84 13.07 21.97
N ILE A 184 -21.23 12.49 23.01
CA ILE A 184 -20.56 13.25 24.06
C ILE A 184 -19.05 13.33 23.87
N LYS A 185 -18.41 12.35 23.21
CA LYS A 185 -16.99 12.41 22.84
C LYS A 185 -16.59 11.41 21.76
N VAL A 186 -15.51 11.76 21.06
CA VAL A 186 -14.73 10.81 20.25
C VAL A 186 -13.86 9.97 21.19
N LEU A 187 -13.77 8.64 20.96
CA LEU A 187 -13.08 7.72 21.87
C LEU A 187 -11.57 7.58 21.63
N GLY A 188 -10.98 8.41 20.77
CA GLY A 188 -9.56 8.37 20.50
C GLY A 188 -9.12 9.47 19.54
N GLU A 189 -7.85 9.41 19.20
CA GLU A 189 -7.17 10.37 18.34
C GLU A 189 -6.66 9.68 17.08
N ILE A 190 -6.49 10.46 16.02
CA ILE A 190 -5.87 10.00 14.78
C ILE A 190 -4.34 10.01 14.91
N ASP A 191 -3.65 9.19 14.12
CA ASP A 191 -2.22 9.40 13.86
C ASP A 191 -2.06 10.21 12.56
N PRO A 192 -1.77 11.52 12.65
CA PRO A 192 -1.72 12.37 11.48
C PRO A 192 -0.41 12.21 10.68
N ARG A 193 0.56 11.46 11.19
CA ARG A 193 1.91 11.45 10.61
C ARG A 193 1.90 10.76 9.25
N ILE A 194 2.46 11.44 8.26
CA ILE A 194 2.88 10.86 6.99
C ILE A 194 4.38 10.68 7.06
N ARG A 195 4.85 9.45 6.86
CA ARG A 195 6.29 9.15 6.72
C ARG A 195 6.61 8.88 5.27
N VAL A 196 7.70 9.44 4.79
CA VAL A 196 8.12 9.32 3.38
C VAL A 196 9.58 8.90 3.31
N LEU A 197 9.86 7.92 2.46
CA LEU A 197 11.19 7.55 2.00
C LEU A 197 11.28 7.85 0.50
N GLY A 198 12.33 8.55 0.08
CA GLY A 198 12.62 8.83 -1.32
C GLY A 198 13.94 8.22 -1.74
N PHE A 199 14.02 7.72 -2.97
CA PHE A 199 15.22 7.08 -3.51
C PHE A 199 15.66 7.79 -4.79
N ARG A 200 16.92 8.21 -4.83
CA ARG A 200 17.60 8.76 -6.01
C ARG A 200 18.71 7.84 -6.45
N ASP A 201 19.02 7.83 -7.74
CA ASP A 201 20.24 7.18 -8.24
C ASP A 201 21.46 7.92 -7.64
N ALA A 202 22.41 7.14 -7.09
CA ALA A 202 23.62 7.68 -6.47
C ALA A 202 24.64 8.22 -7.50
N ASN A 203 24.52 7.80 -8.75
CA ASN A 203 25.43 8.13 -9.83
C ASN A 203 24.84 9.20 -10.76
N HIS A 204 23.51 9.34 -10.82
CA HIS A 204 22.84 10.20 -11.80
C HIS A 204 21.69 11.06 -11.22
N GLY A 205 21.77 12.36 -11.47
CA GLY A 205 20.65 13.29 -11.29
C GLY A 205 20.20 13.53 -9.84
N LYS A 206 19.17 14.37 -9.70
CA LYS A 206 18.49 14.67 -8.42
C LYS A 206 17.05 14.14 -8.39
N SER A 207 16.63 13.46 -9.44
CA SER A 207 15.26 12.94 -9.59
C SER A 207 15.07 11.69 -8.73
N LEU A 208 13.87 11.57 -8.17
CA LEU A 208 13.47 10.37 -7.44
C LEU A 208 13.08 9.29 -8.44
N PHE A 209 13.59 8.06 -8.29
CA PHE A 209 13.08 6.91 -9.04
C PHE A 209 12.01 6.13 -8.25
N ALA A 210 12.05 6.21 -6.92
CA ALA A 210 11.05 5.60 -6.04
C ALA A 210 10.68 6.52 -4.87
N VAL A 211 9.40 6.45 -4.50
CA VAL A 211 8.85 7.06 -3.29
C VAL A 211 8.04 6.00 -2.55
N PHE A 212 8.30 5.86 -1.26
CA PHE A 212 7.52 5.02 -0.36
C PHE A 212 6.94 5.92 0.71
N PHE A 213 5.65 5.80 0.99
CA PHE A 213 5.02 6.58 2.04
C PHE A 213 4.00 5.76 2.81
N HIS A 214 3.78 6.16 4.05
CA HIS A 214 2.83 5.52 4.96
C HIS A 214 1.99 6.59 5.66
N HIS A 215 0.68 6.33 5.78
CA HIS A 215 -0.25 7.15 6.54
C HIS A 215 -1.35 6.28 7.12
N ALA A 216 -1.67 6.47 8.40
CA ALA A 216 -2.73 5.72 9.07
C ALA A 216 -4.10 6.27 8.64
N GLY A 217 -4.78 5.56 7.75
CA GLY A 217 -6.14 5.84 7.31
C GLY A 217 -6.74 4.59 6.68
N HIS A 218 -8.05 4.39 6.84
CA HIS A 218 -8.73 3.23 6.27
C HIS A 218 -9.13 3.55 4.82
N PRO A 219 -8.68 2.84 3.78
CA PRO A 219 -9.08 3.14 2.40
C PRO A 219 -10.48 2.61 2.10
N ASN A 220 -11.47 3.39 2.55
CA ASN A 220 -12.89 3.10 2.46
C ASN A 220 -13.70 4.32 1.99
N ILE A 221 -13.11 5.21 1.19
CA ILE A 221 -13.85 6.35 0.60
C ILE A 221 -14.96 5.82 -0.31
N MET A 222 -14.66 4.77 -1.07
CA MET A 222 -15.63 4.06 -1.88
C MET A 222 -16.40 3.06 -0.99
N SER A 223 -17.71 3.30 -0.80
CA SER A 223 -18.53 2.63 0.22
C SER A 223 -19.18 1.31 -0.24
N GLY A 224 -20.20 0.86 0.49
CA GLY A 224 -20.99 -0.36 0.30
C GLY A 224 -21.63 -0.50 -1.10
N ASP A 225 -21.96 0.64 -1.69
CA ASP A 225 -22.67 0.82 -2.95
C ASP A 225 -21.73 0.96 -4.17
N ASN A 226 -20.41 0.95 -3.97
CA ASN A 226 -19.45 0.92 -5.06
C ASN A 226 -19.22 -0.50 -5.59
N TYR A 227 -19.41 -0.68 -6.89
CA TYR A 227 -19.10 -1.92 -7.63
C TYR A 227 -17.98 -1.74 -8.67
N LEU A 228 -17.24 -0.63 -8.61
CA LEU A 228 -16.09 -0.38 -9.47
C LEU A 228 -14.77 -0.70 -8.76
N ILE A 229 -13.88 -1.42 -9.44
CA ILE A 229 -12.52 -1.69 -8.93
C ILE A 229 -11.74 -0.37 -8.82
N SER A 230 -11.09 -0.15 -7.68
CA SER A 230 -10.31 1.07 -7.41
C SER A 230 -9.21 0.85 -6.37
N ALA A 231 -8.12 1.61 -6.50
CA ALA A 231 -7.06 1.68 -5.49
C ALA A 231 -7.38 2.69 -4.34
N ASP A 232 -8.58 3.27 -4.33
CA ASP A 232 -9.08 4.24 -3.33
C ASP A 232 -8.13 5.45 -3.15
N TYR A 233 -8.19 6.16 -2.01
CA TYR A 233 -7.35 7.34 -1.77
C TYR A 233 -5.83 7.06 -1.83
N PRO A 234 -5.30 5.87 -1.44
CA PRO A 234 -3.90 5.55 -1.64
C PRO A 234 -3.51 5.58 -3.12
N GLY A 235 -4.35 5.02 -4.00
CA GLY A 235 -4.16 5.07 -5.45
C GLY A 235 -4.14 6.50 -6.00
N ALA A 236 -5.09 7.33 -5.56
CA ALA A 236 -5.13 8.74 -5.95
C ALA A 236 -3.87 9.50 -5.48
N SER A 237 -3.40 9.22 -4.26
CA SER A 237 -2.20 9.81 -3.67
C SER A 237 -0.94 9.40 -4.43
N ILE A 238 -0.82 8.10 -4.75
CA ILE A 238 0.27 7.56 -5.58
C ILE A 238 0.30 8.25 -6.94
N ARG A 239 -0.82 8.31 -7.68
CA ARG A 239 -0.86 8.98 -8.99
C ARG A 239 -0.36 10.42 -8.92
N ARG A 240 -0.81 11.17 -7.90
CA ARG A 240 -0.40 12.56 -7.73
C ARG A 240 1.10 12.71 -7.42
N ILE A 241 1.67 11.76 -6.68
CA ILE A 241 3.12 11.73 -6.41
C ILE A 241 3.89 11.37 -7.69
N GLU A 242 3.46 10.33 -8.41
CA GLU A 242 4.09 9.88 -9.67
C GLU A 242 4.08 11.01 -10.71
N GLU A 243 2.95 11.71 -10.89
CA GLU A 243 2.83 12.89 -11.78
C GLU A 243 3.80 14.02 -11.43
N LYS A 244 3.96 14.32 -10.14
CA LYS A 244 4.79 15.45 -9.68
C LYS A 244 6.28 15.15 -9.69
N THR A 245 6.64 13.88 -9.54
CA THR A 245 8.04 13.49 -9.28
C THR A 245 8.67 12.70 -10.44
N GLY A 246 7.85 12.09 -11.30
CA GLY A 246 8.30 11.11 -12.30
C GLY A 246 8.77 9.78 -11.71
N SER A 247 8.63 9.58 -10.39
CA SER A 247 9.02 8.35 -9.69
C SER A 247 7.93 7.29 -9.75
N THR A 248 8.26 6.05 -9.35
CA THR A 248 7.25 5.06 -8.94
C THR A 248 6.95 5.22 -7.45
N ALA A 249 5.68 5.43 -7.09
CA ALA A 249 5.28 5.65 -5.70
C ALA A 249 4.51 4.45 -5.12
N MET A 250 4.74 4.15 -3.84
CA MET A 250 4.20 3.02 -3.11
C MET A 250 3.64 3.46 -1.76
N PHE A 251 2.45 2.97 -1.42
CA PHE A 251 1.77 3.19 -0.15
C PHE A 251 1.72 1.90 0.66
N ILE A 252 1.81 2.03 1.98
CA ILE A 252 1.41 1.01 2.96
C ILE A 252 0.67 1.66 4.12
#